data_AF-A0A507DNH5-F1
#
_entry.id   AF-A0A507DNH5-F1
#
_cell.length_a   1.000
_cell.length_b   1.000
_cell.length_c   1.000
_cell.angle_alpha   90.00
_cell.angle_beta   90.00
_cell.angle_gamma   90.00
#
_symmetry.space_group_name_H-M   'P 1'
#
loop_
_entity.id
_entity.type
_entity.pdbx_description
1 polymer ?
#
loop_
_entity_poly.entity_id
_entity_poly.type
_entity_poly.pdbx_seq_one_letter_code
_entity_poly.pdbx_strand_id
1 'polypeptide(L)'
;MVGDEISWSGGHKVPNKLKSIITQTRRRMEKKGKDAVTVDSFMNVIFLSNNPDPVKVEGDDRRYDVRNVSDKHVGDCTCFKKLGQCLTDEAADYFYTYLMSLDLDDFVIQDVPKTAEKEEMKVYGMKPIELFVEEMPNGDLASQEGYQHTFKDDKGYVEHTETPTVYFNPGQTYQISMDSLFQRFLDFCKDEAGRVDSKMSKRSFSMQIRKLLQIENCSTDRHGGTPITLRVEKV
;
A
#
# COMPACT_ATOMS: atom_id res chain seq x y z
N MET A 1 -6.62 17.83 -16.35
CA MET A 1 -5.47 17.31 -17.12
C MET A 1 -5.64 15.81 -17.26
N VAL A 2 -5.38 15.24 -18.43
CA VAL A 2 -5.38 13.78 -18.64
C VAL A 2 -3.95 13.35 -18.90
N GLY A 3 -3.46 12.37 -18.15
CA GLY A 3 -2.18 11.72 -18.37
C GLY A 3 -2.42 10.32 -18.94
N ASP A 4 -1.97 10.11 -20.17
CA ASP A 4 -2.05 8.81 -20.86
C ASP A 4 -0.74 8.02 -20.68
N GLU A 5 -0.84 6.69 -20.65
CA GLU A 5 0.27 5.74 -20.44
C GLU A 5 1.22 6.11 -19.30
N ILE A 6 0.64 6.50 -18.17
CA ILE A 6 1.42 6.88 -17.02
C ILE A 6 2.17 5.65 -16.47
N SER A 7 3.51 5.70 -16.53
CA SER A 7 4.40 4.75 -15.87
C SER A 7 5.44 5.50 -15.03
N TRP A 8 5.39 5.32 -13.71
CA TRP A 8 6.36 5.93 -12.78
C TRP A 8 7.27 4.84 -12.21
N SER A 9 8.17 4.30 -13.03
CA SER A 9 9.16 3.28 -12.62
C SER A 9 10.43 3.86 -11.94
N GLY A 10 10.37 5.09 -11.42
CA GLY A 10 11.50 5.77 -10.78
C GLY A 10 11.40 5.79 -9.25
N GLY A 11 12.54 5.73 -8.55
CA GLY A 11 12.62 5.71 -7.08
C GLY A 11 11.92 6.88 -6.35
N HIS A 12 11.99 6.93 -5.02
CA HIS A 12 11.18 7.77 -4.12
C HIS A 12 10.97 9.28 -4.47
N LYS A 13 11.81 9.89 -5.32
CA LYS A 13 11.71 11.30 -5.71
C LYS A 13 10.52 11.60 -6.62
N VAL A 14 10.11 10.64 -7.44
CA VAL A 14 9.14 10.84 -8.52
C VAL A 14 7.70 10.88 -7.95
N PRO A 15 7.28 9.96 -7.04
CA PRO A 15 5.97 10.04 -6.37
C PRO A 15 5.72 11.32 -5.57
N ASN A 16 6.74 11.84 -4.87
CA ASN A 16 6.61 13.08 -4.08
C ASN A 16 6.30 14.31 -4.94
N LYS A 17 6.82 14.34 -6.17
CA LYS A 17 6.55 15.43 -7.11
C LYS A 17 5.09 15.40 -7.58
N LEU A 18 4.55 14.21 -7.82
CA LEU A 18 3.15 14.04 -8.22
C LEU A 18 2.19 14.44 -7.10
N LYS A 19 2.44 13.98 -5.87
CA LYS A 19 1.68 14.41 -4.69
C LYS A 19 1.66 15.93 -4.56
N SER A 20 2.84 16.54 -4.72
CA SER A 20 2.99 17.99 -4.70
C SER A 20 2.16 18.67 -5.78
N ILE A 21 2.13 18.14 -7.00
CA ILE A 21 1.31 18.69 -8.10
C ILE A 21 -0.18 18.66 -7.77
N ILE A 22 -0.66 17.59 -7.15
CA ILE A 22 -2.07 17.41 -6.79
C ILE A 22 -2.46 18.33 -5.63
N THR A 23 -1.60 18.47 -4.61
CA THR A 23 -1.95 19.20 -3.38
C THR A 23 -1.58 20.68 -3.38
N GLN A 24 -0.72 21.13 -4.30
CA GLN A 24 -0.26 22.52 -4.32
C GLN A 24 -1.38 23.47 -4.73
N THR A 25 -1.61 24.48 -3.89
CA THR A 25 -2.53 25.60 -4.16
C THR A 25 -1.91 26.67 -5.05
N ARG A 26 -0.58 26.77 -5.08
CA ARG A 26 0.18 27.70 -5.91
C ARG A 26 1.36 27.04 -6.57
N ARG A 27 1.65 27.45 -7.81
CA ARG A 27 2.76 26.91 -8.60
C ARG A 27 3.50 28.01 -9.34
N ARG A 28 4.81 27.80 -9.45
CA ARG A 28 5.69 28.64 -10.26
C ARG A 28 5.56 28.20 -11.72
N MET A 29 5.06 29.09 -12.56
CA MET A 29 4.92 28.92 -13.99
C MET A 29 6.05 29.69 -14.67
N GLU A 30 6.89 28.96 -15.42
CA GLU A 30 7.95 29.56 -16.23
C GLU A 30 7.59 29.44 -17.70
N LYS A 31 7.12 30.55 -18.28
CA LYS A 31 6.87 30.60 -19.73
C LYS A 31 8.19 30.89 -20.44
N LYS A 32 8.47 30.18 -21.53
CA LYS A 32 9.67 30.40 -22.33
C LYS A 32 9.77 31.86 -22.77
N GLY A 33 10.92 32.49 -22.51
CA GLY A 33 11.16 33.90 -22.86
C GLY A 33 10.43 34.91 -21.98
N LYS A 34 9.92 34.50 -20.80
CA LYS A 34 9.30 35.39 -19.80
C LYS A 34 9.78 35.01 -18.41
N ASP A 35 9.69 35.96 -17.49
CA ASP A 35 10.01 35.72 -16.09
C ASP A 35 9.03 34.73 -15.45
N ALA A 36 9.53 34.01 -14.46
CA ALA A 36 8.74 33.08 -13.68
C ALA A 36 7.68 33.84 -12.87
N VAL A 37 6.43 33.40 -12.98
CA VAL A 37 5.31 33.94 -12.20
C VAL A 37 4.73 32.86 -11.30
N THR A 38 4.29 33.24 -10.10
CA THR A 38 3.54 32.33 -9.22
C THR A 38 2.06 32.50 -9.49
N VAL A 39 1.37 31.40 -9.77
CA VAL A 39 -0.07 31.36 -10.09
C VAL A 39 -0.78 30.39 -9.16
N ASP A 40 -2.08 30.62 -8.94
CA ASP A 40 -2.92 29.66 -8.24
C ASP A 40 -3.13 28.40 -9.12
N SER A 41 -3.26 27.26 -8.46
CA SER A 41 -3.30 25.93 -9.06
C SER A 41 -4.69 25.33 -8.89
N PHE A 42 -5.38 25.10 -10.00
CA PHE A 42 -6.72 24.50 -10.07
C PHE A 42 -6.69 23.14 -10.78
N MET A 43 -5.61 22.37 -10.60
CA MET A 43 -5.37 21.17 -11.40
C MET A 43 -6.01 19.93 -10.78
N ASN A 44 -6.92 19.35 -11.53
CA ASN A 44 -7.41 17.99 -11.33
C ASN A 44 -6.80 17.10 -12.43
N VAL A 45 -6.36 15.89 -12.06
CA VAL A 45 -5.66 14.98 -12.98
C VAL A 45 -6.36 13.63 -13.02
N ILE A 46 -6.56 13.13 -14.24
CA ILE A 46 -7.01 11.75 -14.51
C ILE A 46 -5.84 11.01 -15.13
N PHE A 47 -5.54 9.83 -14.62
CA PHE A 47 -4.49 8.95 -15.13
C PHE A 47 -5.11 7.73 -15.79
N LEU A 48 -4.63 7.40 -16.99
CA LEU A 48 -4.97 6.18 -17.71
C LEU A 48 -3.69 5.35 -17.85
N SER A 49 -3.77 4.06 -17.54
CA SER A 49 -2.62 3.16 -17.67
C SER A 49 -3.08 1.71 -17.81
N ASN A 50 -2.31 0.94 -18.59
CA ASN A 50 -2.42 -0.51 -18.67
C ASN A 50 -1.48 -1.21 -17.68
N ASN A 51 -0.64 -0.47 -16.95
CA ASN A 51 0.22 -1.01 -15.90
C ASN A 51 -0.60 -1.21 -14.62
N PRO A 52 -0.51 -2.37 -13.94
CA PRO A 52 -1.17 -2.60 -12.64
C PRO A 52 -0.68 -1.70 -11.50
N ASP A 53 0.54 -1.14 -11.59
CA ASP A 53 1.09 -0.19 -10.60
C ASP A 53 1.62 1.08 -11.30
N PRO A 54 0.73 1.95 -11.80
CA PRO A 54 1.13 3.13 -12.57
C PRO A 54 1.64 4.26 -11.66
N VAL A 55 1.18 4.30 -10.41
CA VAL A 55 1.53 5.31 -9.40
C VAL A 55 1.63 4.66 -8.03
N LYS A 56 2.65 5.05 -7.26
CA LYS A 56 2.78 4.56 -5.88
C LYS A 56 1.65 5.09 -4.99
N VAL A 57 0.85 4.18 -4.44
CA VAL A 57 -0.19 4.46 -3.43
C VAL A 57 0.35 4.07 -2.05
N GLU A 58 0.19 4.97 -1.08
CA GLU A 58 0.54 4.72 0.33
C GLU A 58 -0.68 4.27 1.13
N GLY A 59 -0.46 3.63 2.28
CA GLY A 59 -1.52 3.02 3.08
C GLY A 59 -2.67 3.98 3.45
N ASP A 60 -2.34 5.23 3.76
CA ASP A 60 -3.27 6.31 4.13
C ASP A 60 -3.51 7.32 2.99
N ASP A 61 -3.19 6.97 1.74
CA ASP A 61 -3.30 7.93 0.64
C ASP A 61 -4.76 8.25 0.28
N ARG A 62 -5.10 9.53 0.46
CA ARG A 62 -6.43 10.13 0.21
C ARG A 62 -6.54 10.90 -1.11
N ARG A 63 -5.61 10.72 -2.06
CA ARG A 63 -5.50 11.52 -3.29
C ARG A 63 -5.96 10.80 -4.55
N TYR A 64 -5.95 9.46 -4.54
CA TYR A 64 -6.23 8.64 -5.73
C TYR A 64 -7.48 7.79 -5.53
N ASP A 65 -8.49 8.00 -6.38
CA ASP A 65 -9.54 7.01 -6.68
C ASP A 65 -9.00 6.09 -7.77
N VAL A 66 -8.94 4.79 -7.50
CA VAL A 66 -8.37 3.79 -8.42
C VAL A 66 -9.50 2.88 -8.88
N ARG A 67 -9.68 2.79 -10.20
CA ARG A 67 -10.73 2.00 -10.83
C ARG A 67 -10.15 1.12 -11.92
N ASN A 68 -10.49 -0.17 -11.88
CA ASN A 68 -10.33 -1.03 -13.03
C ASN A 68 -11.59 -0.95 -13.90
N VAL A 69 -11.40 -0.66 -15.19
CA VAL A 69 -12.50 -0.55 -16.16
C VAL A 69 -12.62 -1.87 -16.90
N SER A 70 -13.85 -2.32 -17.15
CA SER A 70 -14.10 -3.59 -17.83
C SER A 70 -13.45 -3.64 -19.22
N ASP A 71 -12.90 -4.81 -19.53
CA ASP A 71 -12.34 -5.20 -20.83
C ASP A 71 -13.40 -5.56 -21.89
N LYS A 72 -14.70 -5.46 -21.57
CA LYS A 72 -15.83 -5.90 -22.40
C LYS A 72 -15.79 -5.40 -23.84
N HIS A 73 -15.29 -4.19 -24.08
CA HIS A 73 -15.26 -3.56 -25.40
C HIS A 73 -13.85 -3.53 -26.02
N VAL A 74 -12.88 -4.25 -25.46
CA VAL A 74 -11.52 -4.33 -26.04
C VAL A 74 -11.61 -4.85 -27.47
N GLY A 75 -11.08 -4.06 -28.43
CA GLY A 75 -11.11 -4.38 -29.85
C GLY A 75 -12.44 -4.13 -30.57
N ASP A 76 -13.50 -3.66 -29.88
CA ASP A 76 -14.80 -3.36 -30.48
C ASP A 76 -14.78 -2.01 -31.21
N CYS A 77 -14.16 -2.00 -32.39
CA CYS A 77 -14.08 -0.83 -33.25
C CYS A 77 -15.46 -0.27 -33.63
N THR A 78 -16.50 -1.11 -33.67
CA THR A 78 -17.86 -0.67 -34.03
C THR A 78 -18.47 0.14 -32.90
N CYS A 79 -18.35 -0.33 -31.65
CA CYS A 79 -18.79 0.41 -30.48
C CYS A 79 -18.08 1.75 -30.37
N PHE A 80 -16.74 1.77 -30.46
CA PHE A 80 -15.99 3.03 -30.34
C PHE A 80 -16.25 4.00 -31.48
N LYS A 81 -16.49 3.51 -32.70
CA LYS A 81 -16.90 4.37 -33.81
C LYS A 81 -18.25 5.03 -33.54
N LYS A 82 -19.23 4.28 -33.04
CA LYS A 82 -20.54 4.83 -32.64
C LYS A 82 -20.39 5.83 -31.50
N LEU A 83 -19.59 5.50 -30.47
CA LEU A 83 -19.33 6.40 -29.34
C LEU A 83 -18.72 7.71 -29.82
N GLY A 84 -17.71 7.67 -30.69
CA GLY A 84 -17.09 8.86 -31.26
C GLY A 84 -18.05 9.73 -32.06
N GLN A 85 -19.03 9.12 -32.75
CA GLN A 85 -20.08 9.86 -33.46
C GLN A 85 -21.07 10.55 -32.51
N CYS A 86 -21.23 10.06 -31.29
CA CYS A 86 -22.09 10.67 -30.27
C CYS A 86 -21.43 11.83 -29.52
N LEU A 87 -20.10 12.01 -29.63
CA LEU A 87 -19.35 13.10 -29.00
C LEU A 87 -19.47 14.40 -29.81
N THR A 88 -20.69 14.91 -29.95
CA THR A 88 -20.99 16.19 -30.62
C THR A 88 -20.94 17.37 -29.64
N ASP A 89 -20.89 18.60 -30.16
CA ASP A 89 -20.96 19.81 -29.34
C ASP A 89 -22.27 19.85 -28.53
N GLU A 90 -23.39 19.42 -29.13
CA GLU A 90 -24.68 19.32 -28.43
C GLU A 90 -24.63 18.31 -27.27
N ALA A 91 -23.99 17.16 -27.47
CA ALA A 91 -23.80 16.18 -26.40
C ALA A 91 -22.90 16.73 -25.27
N ALA A 92 -21.86 17.51 -25.63
CA ALA A 92 -21.01 18.18 -24.67
C ALA A 92 -21.79 19.22 -23.84
N ASP A 93 -22.69 19.98 -24.46
CA ASP A 93 -23.55 20.95 -23.76
C ASP A 93 -24.52 20.26 -22.79
N TYR A 94 -25.13 19.14 -23.19
CA TYR A 94 -25.97 18.36 -22.28
C TYR A 94 -25.17 17.80 -21.11
N PHE A 95 -23.98 17.25 -21.37
CA PHE A 95 -23.12 16.70 -20.33
C PHE A 95 -22.62 17.80 -19.37
N TYR A 96 -22.25 18.96 -19.90
CA TYR A 96 -21.87 20.12 -19.10
C TYR A 96 -23.04 20.59 -18.22
N THR A 97 -24.25 20.69 -18.79
CA THR A 97 -25.46 21.06 -18.05
C THR A 97 -25.74 20.07 -16.91
N TYR A 98 -25.59 18.77 -17.18
CA TYR A 98 -25.69 17.73 -16.16
C TYR A 98 -24.66 17.95 -15.03
N LEU A 99 -23.38 18.17 -15.36
CA LEU A 99 -22.33 18.40 -14.36
C LEU A 99 -22.60 19.66 -13.52
N MET A 100 -23.15 20.72 -14.11
CA MET A 100 -23.53 21.95 -13.39
C MET A 100 -24.78 21.79 -12.53
N SER A 101 -25.58 20.75 -12.77
CA SER A 101 -26.76 20.43 -11.96
C SER A 101 -26.47 19.52 -10.75
N LEU A 102 -25.23 19.02 -10.61
CA LEU A 102 -24.85 18.16 -9.50
C LEU A 102 -24.81 18.96 -8.19
N ASP A 103 -25.54 18.47 -7.19
CA ASP A 103 -25.41 18.94 -5.81
C ASP A 103 -24.14 18.35 -5.19
N LEU A 104 -23.27 19.24 -4.71
CA LEU A 104 -21.96 18.91 -4.15
C LEU A 104 -21.77 19.51 -2.74
N ASP A 105 -22.84 19.99 -2.11
CA ASP A 105 -22.74 20.69 -0.82
C ASP A 105 -22.10 19.80 0.27
N ASP A 106 -22.42 18.51 0.27
CA ASP A 106 -21.87 17.52 1.19
C ASP A 106 -20.69 16.70 0.60
N PHE A 107 -20.20 17.06 -0.59
CA PHE A 107 -19.16 16.28 -1.27
C PHE A 107 -17.76 16.51 -0.68
N VAL A 108 -17.25 15.51 0.04
CA VAL A 108 -15.91 15.54 0.64
C VAL A 108 -14.89 14.92 -0.32
N ILE A 109 -14.10 15.78 -0.99
CA ILE A 109 -13.06 15.35 -1.96
C ILE A 109 -12.04 14.36 -1.35
N GLN A 110 -11.79 14.45 -0.05
CA GLN A 110 -10.81 13.59 0.64
C GLN A 110 -11.38 12.23 1.06
N ASP A 111 -12.70 12.03 0.98
CA ASP A 111 -13.35 10.76 1.30
C ASP A 111 -13.33 9.85 0.06
N VAL A 112 -12.12 9.45 -0.31
CA VAL A 112 -11.90 8.65 -1.51
C VAL A 112 -12.31 7.20 -1.25
N PRO A 113 -13.15 6.59 -2.12
CA PRO A 113 -13.57 5.20 -1.96
C PRO A 113 -12.40 4.22 -1.78
N LYS A 114 -12.63 3.21 -0.94
CA LYS A 114 -11.74 2.05 -0.83
C LYS A 114 -12.12 1.04 -1.90
N THR A 115 -11.20 0.75 -2.80
CA THR A 115 -11.39 -0.19 -3.90
C THR A 115 -10.38 -1.33 -3.78
N ALA A 116 -10.70 -2.51 -4.30
CA ALA A 116 -9.81 -3.67 -4.23
C ALA A 116 -8.49 -3.38 -4.95
N GLU A 117 -8.58 -2.73 -6.10
CA GLU A 117 -7.45 -2.28 -6.92
C GLU A 117 -6.53 -1.33 -6.15
N LYS A 118 -7.10 -0.41 -5.37
CA LYS A 118 -6.32 0.51 -4.54
C LYS A 118 -5.58 -0.23 -3.43
N GLU A 119 -6.20 -1.26 -2.84
CA GLU A 119 -5.53 -2.10 -1.84
C GLU A 119 -4.41 -2.94 -2.46
N GLU A 120 -4.62 -3.53 -3.64
CA GLU A 120 -3.57 -4.24 -4.39
C GLU A 120 -2.38 -3.31 -4.72
N MET A 121 -2.64 -2.09 -5.19
CA MET A 121 -1.60 -1.10 -5.44
C MET A 121 -0.82 -0.70 -4.18
N LYS A 122 -1.47 -0.66 -3.01
CA LYS A 122 -0.75 -0.44 -1.74
C LYS A 122 0.22 -1.57 -1.45
N VAL A 123 -0.20 -2.82 -1.64
CA VAL A 123 0.63 -4.02 -1.44
C VAL A 123 1.86 -3.97 -2.35
N TYR A 124 1.72 -3.61 -3.63
CA TYR A 124 2.87 -3.43 -4.53
C TYR A 124 3.85 -2.35 -4.05
N GLY A 125 3.34 -1.31 -3.39
CA GLY A 125 4.14 -0.22 -2.84
C GLY A 125 4.85 -0.51 -1.51
N MET A 126 4.51 -1.62 -0.84
CA MET A 126 5.04 -2.01 0.47
C MET A 126 6.47 -2.55 0.36
N LYS A 127 7.25 -2.34 1.43
CA LYS A 127 8.55 -2.97 1.59
C LYS A 127 8.36 -4.44 2.00
N PRO A 128 9.34 -5.32 1.73
CA PRO A 128 9.27 -6.72 2.15
C PRO A 128 8.97 -6.90 3.64
N ILE A 129 9.48 -6.02 4.51
CA ILE A 129 9.21 -6.09 5.95
C ILE A 129 7.78 -5.66 6.32
N GLU A 130 7.18 -4.77 5.54
CA GLU A 130 5.79 -4.35 5.74
C GLU A 130 4.86 -5.50 5.32
N LEU A 131 5.12 -6.11 4.16
CA LEU A 131 4.42 -7.32 3.69
C LEU A 131 4.53 -8.48 4.70
N PHE A 132 5.74 -8.76 5.19
CA PHE A 132 5.98 -9.78 6.21
C PHE A 132 5.12 -9.59 7.47
N VAL A 133 4.89 -8.34 7.89
CA VAL A 133 4.05 -8.03 9.05
C VAL A 133 2.56 -8.09 8.72
N GLU A 134 2.14 -7.73 7.50
CA GLU A 134 0.76 -7.87 7.04
C GLU A 134 0.33 -9.34 6.90
N GLU A 135 1.26 -10.21 6.50
CA GLU A 135 0.97 -11.64 6.29
C GLU A 135 1.22 -12.51 7.53
N MET A 136 1.94 -11.99 8.52
CA MET A 136 2.11 -12.62 9.83
C MET A 136 0.79 -13.21 10.36
N PRO A 137 -0.32 -12.46 10.41
CA PRO A 137 -1.59 -12.91 10.96
C PRO A 137 -2.37 -13.90 10.08
N ASN A 138 -2.00 -14.05 8.80
CA ASN A 138 -2.74 -14.87 7.82
C ASN A 138 -2.32 -16.34 7.82
N GLY A 139 -1.27 -16.69 8.58
CA GLY A 139 -0.83 -18.07 8.74
C GLY A 139 0.21 -18.54 7.72
N ASP A 140 0.76 -17.66 6.89
CA ASP A 140 1.79 -18.09 5.93
C ASP A 140 3.18 -18.27 6.59
N LEU A 141 3.36 -17.78 7.81
CA LEU A 141 4.61 -17.90 8.58
C LEU A 141 4.55 -19.04 9.61
N ALA A 142 4.47 -20.27 9.12
CA ALA A 142 4.49 -21.49 9.92
C ALA A 142 5.78 -21.68 10.75
N SER A 143 5.69 -22.05 12.03
CA SER A 143 6.85 -22.56 12.80
C SER A 143 6.93 -24.08 12.86
N GLN A 144 8.13 -24.65 12.66
CA GLN A 144 8.44 -26.05 13.02
C GLN A 144 9.26 -26.18 14.31
N GLU A 145 9.61 -25.07 14.98
CA GLU A 145 10.28 -25.09 16.28
C GLU A 145 9.24 -24.94 17.41
N GLY A 146 9.48 -25.61 18.54
CA GLY A 146 8.63 -25.50 19.73
C GLY A 146 8.74 -24.10 20.34
N TYR A 147 7.63 -23.37 20.38
CA TYR A 147 7.51 -22.10 21.09
C TYR A 147 6.46 -22.23 22.18
N GLN A 148 6.70 -21.63 23.35
CA GLN A 148 5.68 -21.57 24.39
C GLN A 148 4.60 -20.57 24.00
N HIS A 149 3.39 -21.08 23.81
CA HIS A 149 2.18 -20.32 23.51
C HIS A 149 1.36 -20.09 24.77
N THR A 150 0.79 -18.90 24.94
CA THR A 150 -0.25 -18.65 25.94
C THR A 150 -1.52 -18.21 25.24
N PHE A 151 -2.53 -19.08 25.24
CA PHE A 151 -3.90 -18.71 24.87
C PHE A 151 -4.59 -18.08 26.07
N LYS A 152 -5.47 -17.10 25.82
CA LYS A 152 -6.44 -16.64 26.80
C LYS A 152 -7.79 -17.23 26.38
N ASP A 153 -8.24 -18.28 27.07
CA ASP A 153 -9.61 -18.74 26.98
C ASP A 153 -10.45 -18.19 28.16
N ASP A 154 -11.75 -18.46 28.16
CA ASP A 154 -12.67 -18.03 29.23
C ASP A 154 -12.38 -18.69 30.60
N LYS A 155 -11.37 -19.56 30.70
CA LYS A 155 -11.04 -20.40 31.87
C LYS A 155 -9.58 -20.28 32.36
N GLY A 156 -8.71 -19.55 31.67
CA GLY A 156 -7.34 -19.26 32.11
C GLY A 156 -6.27 -19.41 31.03
N TYR A 157 -5.00 -19.46 31.46
CA TYR A 157 -3.84 -19.66 30.58
C TYR A 157 -3.49 -21.15 30.51
N VAL A 158 -3.34 -21.70 29.29
CA VAL A 158 -2.98 -23.11 29.05
C VAL A 158 -1.66 -23.18 28.26
N GLU A 159 -0.69 -23.95 28.77
CA GLU A 159 0.59 -24.26 28.10
C GLU A 159 0.47 -25.56 27.29
N HIS A 160 0.94 -25.56 26.03
CA HIS A 160 0.99 -26.74 25.17
C HIS A 160 2.44 -27.08 24.77
N THR A 161 2.79 -28.39 24.72
CA THR A 161 4.16 -28.92 24.51
C THR A 161 4.34 -29.81 23.27
N GLU A 162 3.36 -29.90 22.38
CA GLU A 162 3.57 -30.50 21.05
C GLU A 162 4.24 -29.48 20.12
N THR A 163 4.86 -29.91 19.02
CA THR A 163 5.30 -29.03 17.91
C THR A 163 4.26 -28.99 16.79
N PRO A 164 3.05 -28.43 16.98
CA PRO A 164 2.18 -28.11 15.87
C PRO A 164 2.78 -26.94 15.09
N THR A 165 2.45 -26.85 13.82
CA THR A 165 2.66 -25.62 13.07
C THR A 165 1.90 -24.49 13.76
N VAL A 166 2.64 -23.54 14.33
CA VAL A 166 2.05 -22.38 15.00
C VAL A 166 2.00 -21.23 14.00
N TYR A 167 0.81 -20.63 13.89
CA TYR A 167 0.55 -19.42 13.14
C TYR A 167 0.59 -18.20 14.07
N PHE A 168 1.11 -17.08 13.58
CA PHE A 168 0.93 -15.81 14.27
C PHE A 168 -0.53 -15.39 14.11
N ASN A 169 -1.25 -15.19 15.20
CA ASN A 169 -2.65 -14.76 15.17
C ASN A 169 -2.76 -13.31 15.66
N PRO A 170 -3.67 -12.49 15.09
CA PRO A 170 -3.87 -11.13 15.55
C PRO A 170 -4.09 -11.04 17.07
N GLY A 171 -3.41 -10.10 17.72
CA GLY A 171 -3.55 -9.83 19.16
C GLY A 171 -2.92 -10.86 20.10
N GLN A 172 -2.37 -11.96 19.59
CA GLN A 172 -1.66 -12.95 20.40
C GLN A 172 -0.21 -12.54 20.67
N THR A 173 0.36 -13.11 21.74
CA THR A 173 1.72 -12.83 22.20
C THR A 173 2.57 -14.10 22.16
N TYR A 174 3.79 -13.97 21.66
CA TYR A 174 4.71 -15.06 21.35
C TYR A 174 6.07 -14.80 21.99
N GLN A 175 6.70 -15.82 22.55
CA GLN A 175 8.12 -15.76 22.89
C GLN A 175 8.95 -16.35 21.76
N ILE A 176 9.75 -15.53 21.10
CA ILE A 176 10.62 -15.92 19.98
C ILE A 176 11.97 -15.24 20.10
N SER A 177 13.05 -15.77 19.54
CA SER A 177 14.31 -15.02 19.46
C SER A 177 14.28 -14.04 18.28
N MET A 178 15.03 -12.92 18.37
CA MET A 178 15.18 -12.00 17.23
C MET A 178 15.85 -12.69 16.03
N ASP A 179 16.70 -13.69 16.28
CA ASP A 179 17.37 -14.47 15.24
C ASP A 179 16.37 -15.37 14.49
N SER A 180 15.49 -16.08 15.21
CA SER A 180 14.42 -16.89 14.63
C SER A 180 13.43 -16.03 13.85
N LEU A 181 13.06 -14.86 14.36
CA LEU A 181 12.15 -13.94 13.68
C LEU A 181 12.78 -13.36 12.41
N PHE A 182 14.06 -13.01 12.43
CA PHE A 182 14.79 -12.55 11.25
C PHE A 182 14.95 -13.66 10.20
N GLN A 183 15.19 -14.90 10.62
CA GLN A 183 15.30 -16.03 9.69
C GLN A 183 13.97 -16.25 8.94
N ARG A 184 12.83 -16.17 9.63
CA ARG A 184 11.50 -16.22 9.00
C ARG A 184 11.30 -15.13 7.95
N PHE A 185 11.74 -13.91 8.26
CA PHE A 185 11.70 -12.82 7.28
C PHE A 185 12.56 -13.10 6.05
N LEU A 186 13.74 -13.72 6.22
CA LEU A 186 14.56 -14.13 5.08
C LEU A 186 13.90 -15.23 4.25
N ASP A 187 13.23 -16.18 4.89
CA ASP A 187 12.55 -17.29 4.20
C ASP A 187 11.29 -16.79 3.46
N PHE A 188 10.50 -15.93 4.10
CA PHE A 188 9.41 -15.17 3.46
C PHE A 188 9.87 -14.44 2.19
N CYS A 189 11.02 -13.75 2.25
CA CYS A 189 11.58 -13.05 1.10
C CYS A 189 11.99 -13.99 -0.05
N LYS A 190 12.25 -15.28 0.21
CA LYS A 190 12.59 -16.28 -0.81
C LYS A 190 11.33 -16.83 -1.48
N ASP A 191 10.28 -17.10 -0.71
CA ASP A 191 9.07 -17.81 -1.17
C ASP A 191 8.13 -16.89 -1.98
N GLU A 192 7.91 -15.66 -1.51
CA GLU A 192 6.91 -14.77 -2.13
C GLU A 192 7.40 -14.06 -3.40
N ALA A 193 8.72 -13.91 -3.59
CA ALA A 193 9.16 -12.73 -4.32
C ALA A 193 10.11 -12.92 -5.49
N GLY A 194 10.89 -14.01 -5.61
CA GLY A 194 12.06 -13.98 -6.51
C GLY A 194 12.95 -12.73 -6.31
N ARG A 195 12.77 -12.00 -5.20
CA ARG A 195 13.50 -10.79 -4.80
C ARG A 195 14.67 -11.31 -3.98
N VAL A 196 15.64 -11.87 -4.71
CA VAL A 196 16.77 -12.67 -4.20
C VAL A 196 17.68 -11.93 -3.21
N ASP A 197 17.49 -10.65 -2.90
CA ASP A 197 18.43 -9.96 -2.02
C ASP A 197 17.74 -8.93 -1.13
N SER A 198 17.13 -9.41 -0.05
CA SER A 198 17.06 -8.62 1.18
C SER A 198 18.49 -8.39 1.66
N LYS A 199 19.14 -7.33 1.17
CA LYS A 199 20.38 -6.75 1.76
C LYS A 199 20.16 -6.23 3.18
N MET A 200 18.98 -6.43 3.75
CA MET A 200 18.63 -5.97 5.08
C MET A 200 19.44 -6.75 6.11
N SER A 201 20.30 -6.05 6.84
CA SER A 201 20.97 -6.65 7.99
C SER A 201 19.98 -6.91 9.13
N LYS A 202 20.27 -7.92 9.97
CA LYS A 202 19.51 -8.20 11.20
C LYS A 202 19.28 -6.96 12.07
N ARG A 203 20.28 -6.06 12.13
CA ARG A 203 20.19 -4.79 12.86
C ARG A 203 19.15 -3.85 12.25
N SER A 204 19.13 -3.75 10.92
CA SER A 204 18.14 -2.93 10.19
C SER A 204 16.73 -3.52 10.34
N PHE A 205 16.60 -4.85 10.24
CA PHE A 205 15.36 -5.56 10.47
C PHE A 205 14.81 -5.30 11.88
N SER A 206 15.61 -5.57 12.92
CA SER A 206 15.22 -5.34 14.33
C SER A 206 14.77 -3.90 14.60
N MET A 207 15.42 -2.91 13.97
CA MET A 207 15.02 -1.51 14.09
C MET A 207 13.70 -1.20 13.38
N GLN A 208 13.43 -1.81 12.23
CA GLN A 208 12.24 -1.55 11.44
C GLN A 208 11.02 -2.31 11.97
N ILE A 209 11.17 -3.60 12.32
CA ILE A 209 10.05 -4.42 12.81
C ILE A 209 9.47 -3.90 14.13
N ARG A 210 10.30 -3.32 15.00
CA ARG A 210 9.86 -2.67 16.24
C ARG A 210 9.03 -1.39 16.04
N LYS A 211 9.04 -0.83 14.83
CA LYS A 211 8.15 0.29 14.46
C LYS A 211 6.79 -0.20 13.96
N LEU A 212 6.70 -1.47 13.60
CA LEU A 212 5.51 -2.07 12.99
C LEU A 212 4.77 -2.95 13.99
N LEU A 213 5.47 -3.59 14.93
CA LEU A 213 4.92 -4.52 15.92
C LEU A 213 5.40 -4.20 17.33
N GLN A 214 4.55 -4.50 18.32
CA GLN A 214 4.88 -4.38 19.73
C GLN A 214 5.84 -5.51 20.13
N ILE A 215 7.11 -5.15 20.42
CA ILE A 215 8.16 -6.12 20.79
C ILE A 215 8.88 -5.65 22.06
N GLU A 216 8.79 -6.48 23.11
CA GLU A 216 9.49 -6.29 24.38
C GLU A 216 10.65 -7.28 24.51
N ASN A 217 11.75 -6.86 25.15
CA ASN A 217 12.87 -7.76 25.40
C ASN A 217 12.68 -8.44 26.75
N CYS A 218 12.85 -9.76 26.82
CA CYS A 218 12.79 -10.49 28.10
C CYS A 218 14.07 -10.31 28.95
N SER A 219 15.15 -9.73 28.39
CA SER A 219 16.38 -9.39 29.12
C SER A 219 17.08 -8.15 28.53
N THR A 220 17.97 -7.54 29.33
CA THR A 220 18.82 -6.39 28.95
C THR A 220 19.93 -6.74 27.95
N ASP A 221 20.22 -8.03 27.75
CA ASP A 221 21.28 -8.48 26.85
C ASP A 221 20.81 -8.52 25.40
N ARG A 222 21.44 -7.67 24.58
CA ARG A 222 21.13 -7.48 23.15
C ARG A 222 21.70 -8.57 22.24
N HIS A 223 22.10 -9.71 22.77
CA HIS A 223 22.65 -10.82 21.99
C HIS A 223 21.53 -11.68 21.40
N GLY A 224 21.71 -12.16 20.17
CA GLY A 224 20.65 -12.76 19.33
C GLY A 224 19.92 -13.98 19.88
N GLY A 225 20.40 -14.57 20.98
CA GLY A 225 19.78 -15.70 21.67
C GLY A 225 18.78 -15.34 22.77
N THR A 226 18.66 -14.06 23.17
CA THR A 226 17.70 -13.67 24.22
C THR A 226 16.28 -13.69 23.66
N PRO A 227 15.31 -14.36 24.32
CA PRO A 227 13.92 -14.34 23.89
C PRO A 227 13.34 -12.91 23.95
N ILE A 228 12.53 -12.58 22.95
CA ILE A 228 11.70 -11.39 22.87
C ILE A 228 10.23 -11.80 22.99
N THR A 229 9.44 -10.93 23.61
CA THR A 229 7.99 -11.02 23.62
C THR A 229 7.48 -10.23 22.41
N LEU A 230 6.92 -10.94 21.44
CA LEU A 230 6.33 -10.39 20.22
C LEU A 230 4.81 -10.41 20.34
N ARG A 231 4.16 -9.25 20.30
CA ARG A 231 2.71 -9.16 20.17
C ARG A 231 2.33 -8.84 18.73
N VAL A 232 1.44 -9.65 18.15
CA VAL A 232 1.00 -9.58 16.75
C VAL A 232 -0.10 -8.52 16.63
N GLU A 233 0.28 -7.29 16.94
CA GLU A 233 -0.59 -6.13 16.89
C GLU A 233 0.25 -4.95 16.42
N LYS A 234 -0.29 -4.21 15.44
CA LYS A 234 0.39 -3.04 14.88
C LYS A 234 0.57 -1.97 15.96
N VAL A 235 1.72 -1.32 15.96
CA VAL A 235 2.05 -0.19 16.87
C VAL A 235 1.28 1.06 16.47
#